data_AF-A0A5C7Q9T3-F1
#
_entry.id   AF-A0A5C7Q9T3-F1
#
_cell.length_a   1.000
_cell.length_b   1.000
_cell.length_c   1.000
_cell.angle_alpha   90.00
_cell.angle_beta   90.00
_cell.angle_gamma   90.00
#
_symmetry.space_group_name_H-M   'P 1'
#
loop_
_entity.id
_entity.type
_entity.pdbx_description
1 polymer ?
#
loop_
_entity_poly.entity_id
_entity_poly.type
_entity_poly.pdbx_seq_one_letter_code
_entity_poly.pdbx_strand_id
1 'polypeptide(L)'
;MNEIEIKQKLDQLAEFQSERDVAMLEKQRLLDEVYSAEIKSRMAEIEAEFAGKTEAVNENIAALEAEIKQAIITHGASVKGSVFHAVFAKGRVSWDTKSLDGYATAHPELLAFRKEGEPSVSIRVAK
;
A
#
# COMPACT_ATOMS: atom_id res chain seq x y z
N MET A 1 -30.51 -4.67 7.75
CA MET A 1 -29.70 -4.93 8.94
C MET A 1 -29.80 -3.71 9.83
N ASN A 2 -30.33 -3.84 11.04
CA ASN A 2 -30.51 -2.69 11.94
C ASN A 2 -29.20 -2.36 12.68
N GLU A 3 -29.15 -1.21 13.36
CA GLU A 3 -27.93 -0.76 14.08
C GLU A 3 -27.43 -1.80 15.09
N ILE A 4 -28.36 -2.49 15.76
CA ILE A 4 -28.06 -3.52 16.76
C ILE A 4 -27.34 -4.71 16.12
N GLU A 5 -27.86 -5.21 14.98
CA GLU A 5 -27.23 -6.28 14.22
C GLU A 5 -25.84 -5.88 13.71
N ILE A 6 -25.64 -4.61 13.31
CA ILE A 6 -24.34 -4.12 12.79
C ILE A 6 -23.30 -4.14 13.90
N LYS A 7 -23.66 -3.67 15.10
CA LYS A 7 -22.80 -3.76 16.28
C LYS A 7 -22.44 -5.21 16.62
N GLN A 8 -23.43 -6.10 16.64
CA GLN A 8 -23.19 -7.53 16.89
C GLN A 8 -22.21 -8.16 15.89
N LYS A 9 -22.31 -7.82 14.59
CA LYS A 9 -21.34 -8.31 13.60
C LYS A 9 -19.95 -7.69 13.74
N LEU A 10 -19.84 -6.44 14.19
CA LEU A 10 -18.56 -5.83 14.51
C LEU A 10 -17.91 -6.49 15.74
N ASP A 11 -18.70 -6.84 16.75
CA ASP A 11 -18.22 -7.57 17.92
C ASP A 11 -17.77 -8.99 17.54
N GLN A 12 -18.53 -9.69 16.70
CA GLN A 12 -18.14 -10.99 16.14
C GLN A 12 -16.86 -10.89 15.30
N LEU A 13 -16.70 -9.82 14.51
CA LEU A 13 -15.48 -9.59 13.74
C LEU A 13 -14.27 -9.37 14.67
N ALA A 14 -14.45 -8.66 15.78
CA ALA A 14 -13.40 -8.48 16.77
C ALA A 14 -12.97 -9.80 17.41
N GLU A 15 -13.94 -10.68 17.74
CA GLU A 15 -13.63 -12.03 18.25
C GLU A 15 -12.81 -12.84 17.23
N PHE A 16 -13.24 -12.90 15.96
CA PHE A 16 -12.49 -13.60 14.93
C PHE A 16 -11.08 -13.02 14.69
N GLN A 17 -10.92 -11.71 14.83
CA GLN A 17 -9.60 -11.08 14.76
C GLN A 17 -8.72 -11.51 15.94
N SER A 18 -9.27 -11.55 17.16
CA SER A 18 -8.58 -12.03 18.36
C SER A 18 -8.14 -13.49 18.22
N GLU A 19 -9.04 -14.38 17.80
CA GLU A 19 -8.74 -15.80 17.56
C GLU A 19 -7.61 -15.98 16.52
N ARG A 20 -7.68 -15.23 15.42
CA ARG A 20 -6.62 -15.23 14.39
C ARG A 20 -5.29 -14.76 14.97
N ASP A 21 -5.30 -13.71 15.76
CA ASP A 21 -4.08 -13.11 16.30
C ASP A 21 -3.42 -14.07 17.31
N VAL A 22 -4.21 -14.78 18.13
CA VAL A 22 -3.71 -15.87 18.98
C VAL A 22 -3.09 -17.00 18.14
N ALA A 23 -3.76 -17.45 17.07
CA ALA A 23 -3.23 -18.48 16.19
C ALA A 23 -1.93 -18.04 15.46
N MET A 24 -1.83 -16.77 15.09
CA MET A 24 -0.63 -16.18 14.49
C MET A 24 0.53 -16.10 15.49
N LEU A 25 0.26 -15.76 16.76
CA LEU A 25 1.27 -15.78 17.82
C LEU A 25 1.80 -17.19 18.07
N GLU A 26 0.92 -18.19 18.11
CA GLU A 26 1.34 -19.59 18.29
C GLU A 26 2.14 -20.10 17.10
N LYS A 27 1.72 -19.77 15.88
CA LYS A 27 2.51 -20.03 14.67
C LYS A 27 3.89 -19.39 14.78
N GLN A 28 3.98 -18.13 15.18
CA GLN A 28 5.25 -17.42 15.32
C GLN A 28 6.13 -18.07 16.40
N ARG A 29 5.56 -18.49 17.53
CA ARG A 29 6.25 -19.23 18.59
C ARG A 29 6.86 -20.54 18.07
N LEU A 30 6.08 -21.34 17.33
CA LEU A 30 6.55 -22.58 16.71
C LEU A 30 7.64 -22.32 15.66
N LEU A 31 7.51 -21.26 14.87
CA LEU A 31 8.55 -20.84 13.94
C LEU A 31 9.83 -20.44 14.68
N ASP A 32 9.73 -19.70 15.78
CA ASP A 32 10.89 -19.31 16.58
C ASP A 32 11.56 -20.48 17.30
N GLU A 33 10.79 -21.52 17.65
CA GLU A 33 11.31 -22.79 18.19
C GLU A 33 12.10 -23.57 17.12
N VAL A 34 11.60 -23.59 15.88
CA VAL A 34 12.27 -24.24 14.73
C VAL A 34 13.48 -23.42 14.26
N TYR A 35 13.36 -22.09 14.23
CA TYR A 35 14.45 -21.17 13.93
C TYR A 35 15.32 -20.96 15.17
N SER A 36 16.00 -22.03 15.59
CA SER A 36 17.00 -21.99 16.65
C SER A 36 18.04 -20.88 16.40
N ALA A 37 18.67 -20.40 17.47
CA ALA A 37 19.70 -19.36 17.40
C ALA A 37 20.84 -19.72 16.41
N GLU A 38 21.12 -21.02 16.26
CA GLU A 38 22.10 -21.53 15.30
C GLU A 38 21.68 -21.32 13.84
N ILE A 39 20.42 -21.61 13.48
CA ILE A 39 19.91 -21.40 12.12
C ILE A 39 19.83 -19.89 11.81
N LYS A 40 19.41 -19.07 12.78
CA LYS A 40 19.42 -17.61 12.64
C LYS A 40 20.85 -17.08 12.43
N SER A 41 21.86 -17.63 13.12
CA SER A 41 23.27 -17.28 12.92
C SER A 41 23.76 -17.67 11.51
N ARG A 42 23.44 -18.88 11.05
CA ARG A 42 23.80 -19.32 9.68
C ARG A 42 23.14 -18.47 8.60
N MET A 43 21.87 -18.07 8.79
CA MET A 43 21.21 -17.15 7.87
C MET A 43 21.85 -15.76 7.89
N ALA A 44 22.25 -15.24 9.06
CA ALA A 44 22.93 -13.95 9.16
C ALA A 44 24.32 -13.97 8.52
N GLU A 45 25.07 -15.08 8.65
CA GLU A 45 26.37 -15.28 7.96
C GLU A 45 26.20 -15.25 6.44
N ILE A 46 25.21 -15.97 5.92
CA ILE A 46 24.89 -16.00 4.48
C ILE A 46 24.45 -14.61 4.02
N GLU A 47 23.51 -13.98 4.72
CA GLU A 47 23.01 -12.65 4.36
C GLU A 47 24.15 -11.63 4.34
N ALA A 48 25.07 -11.66 5.30
CA ALA A 48 26.25 -10.80 5.32
C ALA A 48 27.20 -11.05 4.13
N GLU A 49 27.41 -12.31 3.74
CA GLU A 49 28.23 -12.66 2.58
C GLU A 49 27.63 -12.14 1.26
N PHE A 50 26.30 -12.17 1.13
CA PHE A 50 25.61 -11.74 -0.09
C PHE A 50 25.24 -10.26 -0.09
N ALA A 51 25.08 -9.62 1.07
CA ALA A 51 24.88 -8.18 1.19
C ALA A 51 26.05 -7.43 0.54
N GLY A 52 27.30 -7.76 0.91
CA GLY A 52 28.47 -7.12 0.31
C GLY A 52 28.64 -7.39 -1.20
N LYS A 53 28.14 -8.53 -1.70
CA LYS A 53 28.17 -8.86 -3.14
C LYS A 53 27.09 -8.15 -3.95
N THR A 54 25.99 -7.77 -3.30
CA THR A 54 24.83 -7.15 -3.96
C THR A 54 24.73 -5.65 -3.72
N GLU A 55 25.42 -5.10 -2.71
CA GLU A 55 25.37 -3.67 -2.34
C GLU A 55 25.72 -2.77 -3.54
N ALA A 56 26.87 -2.99 -4.18
CA ALA A 56 27.26 -2.22 -5.37
C ALA A 56 26.29 -2.41 -6.55
N VAL A 57 25.70 -3.60 -6.72
CA VAL A 57 24.73 -3.87 -7.79
C VAL A 57 23.40 -3.17 -7.49
N ASN A 58 22.96 -3.17 -6.24
CA ASN A 58 21.73 -2.53 -5.79
C ASN A 58 21.84 -1.01 -5.87
N GLU A 59 22.99 -0.43 -5.52
CA GLU A 59 23.26 1.00 -5.72
C GLU A 59 23.17 1.39 -7.19
N ASN A 60 23.79 0.60 -8.08
CA ASN A 60 23.72 0.82 -9.53
C ASN A 60 22.28 0.67 -10.07
N ILE A 61 21.51 -0.31 -9.58
CA ILE A 61 20.10 -0.49 -9.93
C ILE A 61 19.29 0.71 -9.46
N ALA A 62 19.45 1.15 -8.21
CA ALA A 62 18.72 2.27 -7.64
C ALA A 62 19.02 3.58 -8.38
N ALA A 63 20.29 3.83 -8.72
CA ALA A 63 20.70 4.98 -9.52
C ALA A 63 20.05 4.93 -10.92
N LEU A 64 20.15 3.80 -11.61
CA LEU A 64 19.56 3.63 -12.94
C LEU A 64 18.03 3.75 -12.92
N GLU A 65 17.36 3.20 -11.92
CA GLU A 65 15.91 3.37 -11.74
C GLU A 65 15.52 4.83 -11.53
N ALA A 66 16.28 5.57 -10.71
CA ALA A 66 16.03 6.98 -10.48
C ALA A 66 16.18 7.80 -11.77
N GLU A 67 17.24 7.52 -12.55
CA GLU A 67 17.45 8.13 -13.87
C GLU A 67 16.31 7.81 -14.84
N ILE A 68 15.90 6.54 -14.94
CA ILE A 68 14.79 6.10 -15.81
C ILE A 68 13.49 6.80 -15.40
N LYS A 69 13.17 6.85 -14.10
CA LYS A 69 11.97 7.54 -13.59
C LYS A 69 11.98 9.01 -13.98
N GLN A 70 13.10 9.71 -13.79
CA GLN A 70 13.24 11.12 -14.16
C GLN A 70 13.14 11.35 -15.67
N ALA A 71 13.74 10.47 -16.47
CA ALA A 71 13.66 10.50 -17.92
C ALA A 71 12.22 10.31 -18.42
N ILE A 72 11.46 9.38 -17.83
CA ILE A 72 10.06 9.13 -18.19
C ILE A 72 9.15 10.30 -17.80
N ILE A 73 9.38 10.92 -16.63
CA ILE A 73 8.65 12.11 -16.21
C ILE A 73 8.90 13.25 -17.21
N THR A 74 10.15 13.44 -17.65
CA THR A 74 10.52 14.45 -18.65
C THR A 74 9.94 14.14 -20.03
N HIS A 75 9.92 12.87 -20.42
CA HIS A 75 9.38 12.38 -21.68
C HIS A 75 7.84 12.46 -21.73
N GLY A 76 7.16 12.33 -20.58
CA GLY A 76 5.72 12.52 -20.45
C GLY A 76 4.85 11.39 -21.05
N ALA A 77 5.44 10.24 -21.38
CA ALA A 77 4.76 9.08 -21.93
C ALA A 77 5.41 7.77 -21.48
N SER A 78 4.61 6.70 -21.38
CA SER A 78 5.07 5.36 -21.03
C SER A 78 6.04 4.79 -22.08
N VAL A 79 7.09 4.10 -21.63
CA VAL A 79 8.11 3.51 -22.50
C VAL A 79 8.24 2.03 -22.20
N LYS A 80 8.12 1.19 -23.23
CA LYS A 80 8.27 -0.26 -23.14
C LYS A 80 9.64 -0.68 -23.65
N GLY A 81 10.42 -1.35 -22.81
CA GLY A 81 11.63 -2.06 -23.19
C GLY A 81 11.36 -3.54 -23.49
N SER A 82 12.42 -4.30 -23.73
CA SER A 82 12.30 -5.74 -24.07
C SER A 82 11.77 -6.59 -22.91
N VAL A 83 12.11 -6.22 -21.67
CA VAL A 83 11.71 -6.95 -20.45
C VAL A 83 10.87 -6.09 -19.51
N PHE A 84 11.20 -4.81 -19.38
CA PHE A 84 10.51 -3.88 -18.48
C PHE A 84 9.61 -2.91 -19.23
N HIS A 85 8.51 -2.50 -18.59
CA HIS A 85 7.61 -1.47 -19.09
C HIS A 85 7.44 -0.41 -18.01
N ALA A 86 7.81 0.81 -18.35
CA ALA A 86 7.72 1.92 -17.42
C ALA A 86 6.51 2.78 -17.77
N VAL A 87 5.53 2.78 -16.87
CA VAL A 87 4.23 3.40 -17.09
C VAL A 87 4.23 4.82 -16.54
N PHE A 88 4.02 5.80 -17.42
CA PHE A 88 3.82 7.18 -17.02
C PHE A 88 2.35 7.39 -16.62
N ALA A 89 2.12 7.74 -15.37
CA ALA A 89 0.83 8.23 -14.91
C ALA A 89 0.90 9.75 -14.77
N LYS A 90 0.03 10.46 -15.49
CA LYS A 90 -0.11 11.91 -15.32
C LYS A 90 -0.50 12.19 -13.86
N GLY A 91 0.19 13.15 -13.23
CA GLY A 91 -0.08 13.56 -11.85
C GLY A 91 -1.57 13.82 -11.62
N ARG A 92 -2.10 13.33 -10.51
CA ARG A 92 -3.52 13.45 -10.18
C ARG A 92 -3.86 14.93 -9.98
N VAL A 93 -4.79 15.45 -10.79
CA VAL A 93 -5.40 16.76 -10.54
C VAL A 93 -6.41 16.58 -9.42
N SER A 94 -6.09 17.07 -8.22
CA SER A 94 -7.05 17.18 -7.13
C SER A 94 -7.62 18.60 -7.10
N TRP A 95 -8.93 18.70 -7.04
CA TRP A 95 -9.62 19.96 -6.82
C TRP A 95 -9.98 20.10 -5.34
N ASP A 96 -9.99 21.34 -4.84
CA ASP A 96 -10.55 21.64 -3.52
C ASP A 96 -12.09 21.70 -3.63
N THR A 97 -12.73 20.61 -3.21
CA THR A 97 -14.19 20.44 -3.26
C THR A 97 -14.91 21.53 -2.47
N LYS A 98 -14.36 22.02 -1.35
CA LYS A 98 -15.04 23.03 -0.52
C LYS A 98 -15.15 24.37 -1.25
N SER A 99 -14.08 24.78 -1.89
CA SER A 99 -14.04 26.02 -2.69
C SER A 99 -14.91 25.90 -3.95
N LEU A 100 -14.93 24.72 -4.60
CA LEU A 100 -15.80 24.47 -5.76
C LEU A 100 -17.29 24.41 -5.40
N ASP A 101 -17.67 23.79 -4.28
CA ASP A 101 -19.06 23.76 -3.83
C ASP A 101 -19.58 25.17 -3.48
N GLY A 102 -18.72 26.03 -2.92
CA GLY A 102 -19.03 27.45 -2.70
C GLY A 102 -19.26 28.21 -4.02
N TYR A 103 -18.41 27.97 -5.03
CA TYR A 103 -18.55 28.58 -6.36
C TYR A 103 -19.78 28.07 -7.13
N ALA A 104 -20.14 26.80 -6.95
CA ALA A 104 -21.33 26.18 -7.55
C ALA A 104 -22.65 26.81 -7.07
N THR A 105 -22.65 27.58 -5.96
CA THR A 105 -23.81 28.35 -5.51
C THR A 105 -24.15 29.51 -6.46
N ALA A 106 -23.12 30.13 -7.05
CA ALA A 106 -23.28 31.19 -8.05
C ALA A 106 -23.41 30.64 -9.48
N HIS A 107 -22.97 29.40 -9.70
CA HIS A 107 -22.94 28.72 -11.00
C HIS A 107 -23.49 27.28 -10.90
N PRO A 108 -24.83 27.10 -10.83
CA PRO A 108 -25.47 25.79 -10.65
C PRO A 108 -25.16 24.78 -11.75
N GLU A 109 -24.72 25.23 -12.93
CA GLU A 109 -24.28 24.39 -14.04
C GLU A 109 -23.14 23.42 -13.67
N LEU A 110 -22.35 23.73 -12.64
CA LEU A 110 -21.27 22.85 -12.15
C LEU A 110 -21.81 21.60 -11.44
N LEU A 111 -22.99 21.68 -10.85
CA LEU A 111 -23.62 20.54 -10.16
C LEU A 111 -23.97 19.42 -11.14
N ALA A 112 -24.24 19.73 -12.41
CA ALA A 112 -24.51 18.75 -13.45
C ALA A 112 -23.28 17.88 -13.80
N PHE A 113 -22.06 18.34 -13.48
CA PHE A 113 -20.81 17.61 -13.74
C PHE A 113 -20.29 16.86 -12.52
N ARG A 114 -20.91 17.04 -11.33
CA ARG A 114 -20.55 16.32 -10.11
C ARG A 114 -21.01 14.86 -10.22
N LYS A 115 -20.05 13.93 -10.15
CA LYS A 115 -20.33 12.49 -10.05
C LYS A 115 -20.00 12.03 -8.64
N GLU A 116 -21.01 11.54 -7.93
CA GLU A 116 -20.84 10.94 -6.61
C GLU A 116 -20.68 9.42 -6.79
N GLY A 117 -19.58 8.86 -6.28
CA GLY A 117 -19.33 7.43 -6.32
C GLY A 117 -20.13 6.68 -5.25
N GLU A 118 -20.17 5.36 -5.35
CA GLU A 118 -20.83 4.54 -4.33
C GLU A 118 -20.17 4.72 -2.95
N PRO A 119 -20.96 4.83 -1.87
CA PRO A 119 -20.42 4.94 -0.52
C PRO A 119 -19.62 3.67 -0.20
N SER A 120 -18.40 3.84 0.30
CA SER A 120 -17.54 2.74 0.76
C SER A 120 -17.29 2.83 2.25
N VAL A 121 -17.24 1.68 2.93
CA VAL A 121 -16.97 1.59 4.37
C VAL A 121 -15.64 0.87 4.57
N SER A 122 -14.74 1.49 5.32
CA SER A 122 -13.50 0.88 5.79
C SER A 122 -13.62 0.62 7.29
N ILE A 123 -13.51 -0.65 7.69
CA ILE A 123 -13.55 -1.05 9.10
C ILE A 123 -12.14 -0.88 9.68
N ARG A 124 -12.03 -0.15 10.80
CA ARG A 124 -10.78 0.09 11.53
C ARG A 124 -11.00 -0.20 13.01
N VAL A 125 -9.91 -0.45 13.74
CA VAL A 125 -9.95 -0.60 15.19
C VAL A 125 -10.45 0.69 15.82
N ALA A 126 -11.50 0.60 16.65
CA ALA A 126 -11.97 1.71 17.45
C ALA A 126 -10.97 1.97 18.59
N LYS A 127 -10.57 3.23 18.78
CA LYS A 127 -9.65 3.63 19.85
C LYS A 127 -10.37 3.73 21.19
#